data_AF-A0A836V663-F1
#
_entry.id   AF-A0A836V663-F1
#
_cell.length_a   1.000
_cell.length_b   1.000
_cell.length_c   1.000
_cell.angle_alpha   90.00
_cell.angle_beta   90.00
_cell.angle_gamma   90.00
#
_symmetry.space_group_name_H-M   'P 1'
#
loop_
_entity.id
_entity.type
_entity.pdbx_description
1 polymer ?
#
loop_
_entity_poly.entity_id
_entity_poly.type
_entity_poly.pdbx_seq_one_letter_code
_entity_poly.pdbx_strand_id
1 'polypeptide(L)'
;MSSTSPSKAPVIVWFRQDLRIEDNPALAAAADSGAPVIPLFIWSPEEEGDWEPGGASRWWLHYSLSELASSLAKLGSPLIVKRGYSLSVLRDFAKEVGAHAAFWNRRYEPATIVRDKNIKGALVKDGIDARSFNASLLFEPWQILNGKNEPYKVFTAYYKAATALVTPPAPIGKPKKLIAPAKKIQTVAIADLMLLPKINWTEGLKDSWTPGEKGAKENLDEFLSGIIDDYVSGRDLPSVAGTSRLSPHLHFGEISPRTVWHAVKEIDKSTKGREGKTTYLKEIVWREFAHHLLYHFPLTAKAPLRPEFERFPWRNDKQLLKLWQKGQTGYPLVDAGMRELWHTGWMHNRVRMVVASFLVKDLLLSWQDGAEWFWDTLVDADLANNTLGWQWSAGCGADAAPYFRVFNPILQSEKFDPDGKYIRKWVPELAKLPKPWIHKPWQAPPELLRAHGIELGKTYPEPIVDHNFARQRALEAFKQLKAVPAK
;
A
#
# COMPACT_ATOMS: atom_id res chain seq x y z
N MET A 1 -10.57 -55.77 7.64
CA MET A 1 -11.60 -54.72 7.42
C MET A 1 -11.03 -53.43 7.97
N SER A 2 -10.60 -52.52 7.11
CA SER A 2 -10.03 -51.23 7.51
C SER A 2 -11.20 -50.31 7.89
N SER A 3 -11.36 -50.03 9.19
CA SER A 3 -12.34 -49.04 9.66
C SER A 3 -11.83 -47.65 9.29
N THR A 4 -12.24 -47.14 8.15
CA THR A 4 -12.09 -45.72 7.82
C THR A 4 -12.94 -44.92 8.80
N SER A 5 -12.30 -44.27 9.76
CA SER A 5 -12.93 -43.23 10.58
C SER A 5 -13.66 -42.25 9.65
N PRO A 6 -14.89 -41.82 9.99
CA PRO A 6 -15.61 -40.87 9.15
C PRO A 6 -14.75 -39.62 8.94
N SER A 7 -14.48 -39.29 7.68
CA SER A 7 -13.72 -38.08 7.33
C SER A 7 -14.40 -36.87 7.97
N LYS A 8 -13.64 -36.11 8.78
CA LYS A 8 -14.13 -34.84 9.35
C LYS A 8 -14.66 -33.96 8.21
N ALA A 9 -15.74 -33.24 8.47
CA ALA A 9 -16.30 -32.27 7.52
C ALA A 9 -15.24 -31.20 7.18
N PRO A 10 -15.14 -30.70 5.93
CA PRO A 10 -14.11 -29.74 5.57
C PRO A 10 -14.20 -28.39 6.29
N VAL A 11 -13.08 -27.67 6.32
CA VAL A 11 -12.96 -26.26 6.74
C VAL A 11 -12.56 -25.44 5.53
N ILE A 12 -13.30 -24.37 5.24
CA ILE A 12 -12.93 -23.40 4.21
C ILE A 12 -11.95 -22.39 4.81
N VAL A 13 -10.85 -22.09 4.11
CA VAL A 13 -9.97 -20.97 4.45
C VAL A 13 -10.10 -19.92 3.35
N TRP A 14 -10.74 -18.79 3.66
CA TRP A 14 -11.02 -17.74 2.69
C TRP A 14 -9.89 -16.68 2.65
N PHE A 15 -9.04 -16.78 1.64
CA PHE A 15 -7.94 -15.87 1.32
C PHE A 15 -8.44 -14.62 0.59
N ARG A 16 -7.86 -13.47 0.93
CA ARG A 16 -8.12 -12.14 0.35
C ARG A 16 -6.81 -11.34 0.22
N GLN A 17 -6.38 -10.64 1.27
CA GLN A 17 -5.14 -9.85 1.35
C GLN A 17 -4.19 -10.44 2.40
N ASP A 18 -4.03 -11.75 2.32
CA ASP A 18 -3.28 -12.61 3.24
C ASP A 18 -2.68 -13.78 2.45
N LEU A 19 -2.16 -13.47 1.26
CA LEU A 19 -1.74 -14.42 0.21
C LEU A 19 -0.40 -15.10 0.53
N ARG A 20 -0.35 -15.79 1.67
CA ARG A 20 0.83 -16.49 2.18
C ARG A 20 0.44 -17.75 2.97
N ILE A 21 1.37 -18.69 3.05
CA ILE A 21 1.21 -19.91 3.87
C ILE A 21 1.95 -19.83 5.20
N GLU A 22 2.98 -18.98 5.35
CA GLU A 22 3.67 -18.73 6.62
C GLU A 22 2.98 -17.63 7.44
N ASP A 23 3.03 -17.74 8.76
CA ASP A 23 2.38 -16.84 9.71
C ASP A 23 0.93 -16.47 9.33
N ASN A 24 0.15 -17.46 8.89
CA ASN A 24 -1.25 -17.32 8.51
C ASN A 24 -2.16 -18.01 9.55
N PRO A 25 -2.75 -17.25 10.50
CA PRO A 25 -3.52 -17.83 11.61
C PRO A 25 -4.79 -18.57 11.17
N ALA A 26 -5.51 -18.08 10.16
CA ALA A 26 -6.68 -18.79 9.63
C ALA A 26 -6.31 -20.15 9.04
N LEU A 27 -5.22 -20.19 8.25
CA LEU A 27 -4.72 -21.43 7.66
C LEU A 27 -4.20 -22.40 8.73
N ALA A 28 -3.44 -21.91 9.71
CA ALA A 28 -2.93 -22.71 10.82
C ALA A 28 -4.07 -23.31 11.65
N ALA A 29 -5.05 -22.49 12.05
CA ALA A 29 -6.21 -22.96 12.80
C ALA A 29 -7.02 -24.03 12.03
N ALA A 30 -7.15 -23.88 10.71
CA ALA A 30 -7.80 -24.88 9.88
C ALA A 30 -6.99 -26.19 9.82
N ALA A 31 -5.67 -26.11 9.65
CA ALA A 31 -4.79 -27.29 9.64
C ALA A 31 -4.80 -28.02 10.99
N ASP A 32 -4.75 -27.30 12.11
CA ASP A 32 -4.73 -27.85 13.47
C ASP A 32 -6.05 -28.56 13.85
N SER A 33 -7.15 -28.26 13.15
CA SER A 33 -8.43 -28.97 13.35
C SER A 33 -8.37 -30.46 12.94
N GLY A 34 -7.39 -30.83 12.11
CA GLY A 34 -7.25 -32.16 11.50
C GLY A 34 -8.35 -32.50 10.49
N ALA A 35 -9.17 -31.54 10.09
CA ALA A 35 -10.16 -31.70 9.03
C ALA A 35 -9.57 -31.43 7.63
N PRO A 36 -10.22 -31.86 6.54
CA PRO A 36 -9.88 -31.42 5.21
C PRO A 36 -9.95 -29.89 5.10
N VAL A 37 -8.92 -29.26 4.54
CA VAL A 37 -8.82 -27.80 4.37
C VAL A 37 -9.05 -27.46 2.91
N ILE A 38 -9.94 -26.52 2.64
CA ILE A 38 -10.26 -26.01 1.31
C ILE A 38 -9.82 -24.54 1.24
N PRO A 39 -8.63 -24.23 0.69
CA PRO A 39 -8.23 -22.87 0.41
C PRO A 39 -9.14 -22.28 -0.67
N LEU A 40 -9.74 -21.14 -0.40
CA LEU A 40 -10.68 -20.46 -1.27
C LEU A 40 -10.27 -19.00 -1.47
N PHE A 41 -10.23 -18.56 -2.72
CA PHE A 41 -10.19 -17.16 -3.09
C PHE A 41 -11.47 -16.80 -3.86
N ILE A 42 -12.07 -15.65 -3.53
CA ILE A 42 -13.26 -15.14 -4.20
C ILE A 42 -12.93 -13.78 -4.79
N TRP A 43 -13.03 -13.66 -6.12
CA TRP A 43 -12.94 -12.38 -6.81
C TRP A 43 -14.31 -11.68 -6.82
N SER A 44 -14.43 -10.59 -6.07
CA SER A 44 -15.64 -9.76 -5.97
C SER A 44 -15.29 -8.28 -5.81
N PRO A 45 -14.65 -7.65 -6.82
CA PRO A 45 -14.21 -6.25 -6.74
C PRO A 45 -15.35 -5.30 -6.39
N GLU A 46 -16.58 -5.62 -6.81
CA GLU A 46 -17.78 -4.83 -6.58
C GLU A 46 -18.15 -4.71 -5.07
N GLU A 47 -17.54 -5.53 -4.20
CA GLU A 47 -17.71 -5.48 -2.74
C GLU A 47 -16.64 -4.65 -2.02
N GLU A 48 -15.67 -4.06 -2.75
CA GLU A 48 -14.59 -3.23 -2.18
C GLU A 48 -15.00 -1.75 -2.02
N GLY A 49 -16.30 -1.44 -2.14
CA GLY A 49 -16.84 -0.09 -2.04
C GLY A 49 -16.42 0.77 -3.23
N ASP A 50 -16.09 2.04 -2.98
CA ASP A 50 -15.63 2.97 -4.02
C ASP A 50 -14.17 2.72 -4.46
N TRP A 51 -13.51 1.72 -3.88
CA TRP A 51 -12.08 1.46 -4.00
C TRP A 51 -11.84 0.07 -4.60
N GLU A 52 -12.42 -0.20 -5.77
CA GLU A 52 -12.08 -1.41 -6.53
C GLU A 52 -10.58 -1.43 -6.85
N PRO A 53 -9.89 -2.59 -6.79
CA PRO A 53 -8.45 -2.65 -7.00
C PRO A 53 -8.01 -2.06 -8.35
N GLY A 54 -7.03 -1.15 -8.30
CA GLY A 54 -6.45 -0.47 -9.46
C GLY A 54 -5.79 -1.39 -10.50
N GLY A 55 -5.39 -0.83 -11.63
CA GLY A 55 -4.66 -1.56 -12.68
C GLY A 55 -3.38 -2.25 -12.18
N ALA A 56 -2.54 -1.53 -11.44
CA ALA A 56 -1.29 -2.07 -10.90
C ALA A 56 -1.53 -3.13 -9.81
N SER A 57 -2.49 -2.89 -8.92
CA SER A 57 -2.89 -3.86 -7.89
C SER A 57 -3.44 -5.15 -8.49
N ARG A 58 -4.26 -5.08 -9.55
CA ARG A 58 -4.77 -6.28 -10.24
C ARG A 58 -3.67 -7.06 -10.95
N TRP A 59 -2.71 -6.37 -11.57
CA TRP A 59 -1.51 -7.01 -12.12
C TRP A 59 -0.77 -7.78 -11.03
N TRP A 60 -0.51 -7.15 -9.88
CA TRP A 60 0.17 -7.79 -8.75
C TRP A 60 -0.61 -9.02 -8.27
N LEU A 61 -1.91 -8.86 -8.00
CA LEU A 61 -2.80 -9.91 -7.52
C LEU A 61 -2.79 -11.15 -8.42
N HIS A 62 -2.74 -10.99 -9.75
CA HIS A 62 -2.68 -12.13 -10.68
C HIS A 62 -1.47 -13.04 -10.40
N TYR A 63 -0.29 -12.45 -10.23
CA TYR A 63 0.93 -13.20 -9.99
C TYR A 63 0.99 -13.76 -8.56
N SER A 64 0.52 -13.01 -7.56
CA SER A 64 0.43 -13.47 -6.19
C SER A 64 -0.51 -14.66 -6.03
N LEU A 65 -1.68 -14.64 -6.68
CA LEU A 65 -2.60 -15.79 -6.69
C LEU A 65 -1.97 -17.02 -7.35
N SER A 66 -1.20 -16.82 -8.42
CA SER A 66 -0.52 -17.91 -9.12
C SER A 66 0.56 -18.55 -8.25
N GLU A 67 1.34 -17.73 -7.54
CA GLU A 67 2.35 -18.21 -6.58
C GLU A 67 1.70 -18.94 -5.39
N LEU A 68 0.69 -18.34 -4.77
CA LEU A 68 -0.07 -18.94 -3.67
C LEU A 68 -0.70 -20.28 -4.08
N ALA A 69 -1.30 -20.37 -5.28
CA ALA A 69 -1.89 -21.60 -5.79
C ALA A 69 -0.85 -22.72 -5.92
N SER A 70 0.36 -22.39 -6.42
CA SER A 70 1.50 -23.32 -6.47
C SER A 70 1.93 -23.76 -5.06
N SER A 71 2.04 -22.82 -4.13
CA SER A 71 2.47 -23.10 -2.74
C SER A 71 1.46 -23.97 -1.98
N LEU A 72 0.15 -23.72 -2.13
CA LEU A 72 -0.92 -24.53 -1.57
C LEU A 72 -1.01 -25.93 -2.20
N ALA A 73 -0.82 -26.05 -3.51
CA ALA A 73 -0.77 -27.34 -4.19
C ALA A 73 0.38 -28.22 -3.66
N LYS A 74 1.56 -27.63 -3.39
CA LYS A 74 2.69 -28.33 -2.77
C LYS A 74 2.40 -28.78 -1.33
N LEU A 75 1.58 -28.02 -0.59
CA LEU A 75 1.10 -28.43 0.73
C LEU A 75 0.03 -29.54 0.67
N GLY A 76 -0.51 -29.84 -0.51
CA GLY A 76 -1.42 -30.96 -0.74
C GLY A 76 -2.90 -30.58 -0.86
N SER A 77 -3.26 -29.30 -0.78
CA SER A 77 -4.64 -28.83 -1.05
C SER A 77 -4.61 -27.60 -1.96
N PRO A 78 -5.02 -27.71 -3.25
CA PRO A 78 -4.92 -26.62 -4.20
C PRO A 78 -5.89 -25.47 -3.91
N LEU A 79 -5.54 -24.26 -4.36
CA LEU A 79 -6.42 -23.10 -4.27
C LEU A 79 -7.65 -23.27 -5.15
N ILE A 80 -8.83 -23.10 -4.54
CA ILE A 80 -10.10 -22.97 -5.26
C ILE A 80 -10.37 -21.49 -5.49
N VAL A 81 -10.66 -21.13 -6.74
CA VAL A 81 -10.99 -19.77 -7.16
C VAL A 81 -12.45 -19.73 -7.58
N LYS A 82 -13.18 -18.74 -7.05
CA LYS A 82 -14.56 -18.43 -7.42
C LYS A 82 -14.68 -16.94 -7.75
N ARG A 83 -15.79 -16.56 -8.38
CA ARG A 83 -16.14 -15.16 -8.69
C ARG A 83 -17.59 -14.89 -8.29
N GLY A 84 -17.85 -13.68 -7.80
CA GLY A 84 -19.18 -13.21 -7.42
C GLY A 84 -19.26 -12.82 -5.94
N TYR A 85 -20.41 -12.30 -5.52
CA TYR A 85 -20.63 -11.79 -4.17
C TYR A 85 -20.25 -12.81 -3.09
N SER A 86 -19.36 -12.40 -2.18
CA SER A 86 -18.70 -13.29 -1.24
C SER A 86 -19.69 -14.06 -0.37
N LEU A 87 -20.78 -13.41 0.09
CA LEU A 87 -21.79 -14.06 0.91
C LEU A 87 -22.50 -15.22 0.19
N SER A 88 -23.02 -14.98 -1.01
CA SER A 88 -23.73 -16.01 -1.77
C SER A 88 -22.77 -17.15 -2.13
N VAL A 89 -21.57 -16.80 -2.62
CA VAL A 89 -20.54 -17.78 -2.98
C VAL A 89 -20.16 -18.63 -1.77
N LEU A 90 -19.91 -18.03 -0.60
CA LEU A 90 -19.53 -18.79 0.61
C LEU A 90 -20.64 -19.72 1.08
N ARG A 91 -21.90 -19.27 1.09
CA ARG A 91 -23.04 -20.11 1.52
C ARG A 91 -23.26 -21.28 0.59
N ASP A 92 -23.28 -21.02 -0.72
CA ASP A 92 -23.50 -22.06 -1.72
C ASP A 92 -22.34 -23.05 -1.75
N PHE A 93 -21.11 -22.54 -1.66
CA PHE A 93 -19.91 -23.37 -1.64
C PHE A 93 -19.78 -24.20 -0.36
N ALA A 94 -20.09 -23.63 0.81
CA ALA A 94 -20.09 -24.38 2.07
C ALA A 94 -21.06 -25.56 2.02
N LYS A 95 -22.25 -25.37 1.44
CA LYS A 95 -23.22 -26.45 1.18
C LYS A 95 -22.70 -27.47 0.17
N GLU A 96 -22.12 -27.00 -0.95
CA GLU A 96 -21.58 -27.86 -2.03
C GLU A 96 -20.54 -28.87 -1.51
N VAL A 97 -19.66 -28.41 -0.62
CA VAL A 97 -18.53 -29.20 -0.10
C VAL A 97 -18.81 -29.83 1.27
N GLY A 98 -19.97 -29.56 1.86
CA GLY A 98 -20.32 -30.01 3.21
C GLY A 98 -19.39 -29.46 4.29
N ALA A 99 -18.93 -28.22 4.13
CA ALA A 99 -18.05 -27.58 5.13
C ALA A 99 -18.81 -27.36 6.43
N HIS A 100 -18.14 -27.53 7.57
CA HIS A 100 -18.70 -27.20 8.88
C HIS A 100 -18.17 -25.87 9.44
N ALA A 101 -17.10 -25.34 8.83
CA ALA A 101 -16.45 -24.11 9.28
C ALA A 101 -15.86 -23.31 8.12
N ALA A 102 -15.76 -22.00 8.32
CA ALA A 102 -15.11 -21.06 7.43
C ALA A 102 -14.22 -20.10 8.23
N PHE A 103 -12.92 -20.11 7.96
CA PHE A 103 -11.91 -19.32 8.65
C PHE A 103 -11.29 -18.31 7.70
N TRP A 104 -10.98 -17.11 8.21
CA TRP A 104 -10.38 -16.05 7.41
C TRP A 104 -9.58 -15.07 8.28
N ASN A 105 -8.69 -14.28 7.68
CA ASN A 105 -7.96 -13.23 8.40
C ASN A 105 -8.64 -11.86 8.25
N ARG A 106 -8.66 -11.03 9.28
CA ARG A 106 -9.37 -9.74 9.29
C ARG A 106 -8.78 -8.75 8.28
N ARG A 107 -9.67 -7.96 7.69
CA ARG A 107 -9.38 -6.74 6.93
C ARG A 107 -10.02 -5.55 7.65
N TYR A 108 -9.50 -4.35 7.44
CA TYR A 108 -9.79 -3.19 8.29
C TYR A 108 -10.38 -2.00 7.52
N GLU A 109 -10.66 -2.17 6.23
CA GLU A 109 -11.32 -1.15 5.42
C GLU A 109 -12.83 -1.10 5.74
N PRO A 110 -13.46 0.09 5.77
CA PRO A 110 -14.84 0.24 6.25
C PRO A 110 -15.86 -0.67 5.56
N ALA A 111 -15.82 -0.74 4.23
CA ALA A 111 -16.73 -1.60 3.45
C ALA A 111 -16.52 -3.09 3.77
N THR A 112 -15.27 -3.52 3.93
CA THR A 112 -14.91 -4.91 4.21
C THR A 112 -15.32 -5.33 5.63
N ILE A 113 -15.23 -4.44 6.62
CA ILE A 113 -15.69 -4.69 7.99
C ILE A 113 -17.19 -4.98 8.00
N VAL A 114 -17.98 -4.15 7.28
CA VAL A 114 -19.43 -4.32 7.18
C VAL A 114 -19.77 -5.65 6.48
N ARG A 115 -19.12 -5.92 5.35
CA ARG A 115 -19.26 -7.19 4.60
C ARG A 115 -18.95 -8.40 5.48
N ASP A 116 -17.79 -8.43 6.12
CA ASP A 116 -17.32 -9.58 6.90
C ASP A 116 -18.21 -9.82 8.14
N LYS A 117 -18.75 -8.77 8.77
CA LYS A 117 -19.75 -8.89 9.84
C LYS A 117 -21.04 -9.54 9.36
N ASN A 118 -21.54 -9.13 8.19
CA ASN A 118 -22.74 -9.69 7.58
C ASN A 118 -22.53 -11.16 7.19
N ILE A 119 -21.38 -11.48 6.58
CA ILE A 119 -21.00 -12.85 6.22
C ILE A 119 -20.94 -13.74 7.45
N LYS A 120 -20.24 -13.32 8.49
CA LYS A 120 -20.14 -14.08 9.74
C LYS A 120 -21.50 -14.36 10.35
N GLY A 121 -22.36 -13.34 10.41
CA GLY A 121 -23.72 -13.50 10.94
C GLY A 121 -24.58 -14.48 10.14
N ALA A 122 -24.45 -14.48 8.81
CA ALA A 122 -25.20 -15.39 7.95
C ALA A 122 -24.68 -16.84 8.02
N LEU A 123 -23.36 -17.05 8.01
CA LEU A 123 -22.76 -18.38 8.11
C LEU A 123 -23.09 -19.05 9.46
N VAL A 124 -23.03 -18.32 10.57
CA VAL A 124 -23.41 -18.85 11.88
C VAL A 124 -24.88 -19.27 11.93
N LYS A 125 -25.78 -18.49 11.31
CA LYS A 125 -27.20 -18.86 11.20
C LYS A 125 -27.43 -20.13 10.37
N ASP A 126 -26.53 -20.42 9.43
CA ASP A 126 -26.53 -21.64 8.64
C ASP A 126 -25.83 -22.82 9.35
N GLY A 127 -25.39 -22.66 10.60
CA GLY A 127 -24.70 -23.69 11.37
C GLY A 127 -23.21 -23.87 11.01
N ILE A 128 -22.63 -22.92 10.28
CA ILE A 128 -21.19 -22.92 9.92
C ILE A 128 -20.41 -22.15 10.99
N ASP A 129 -19.38 -22.79 11.58
CA ASP A 129 -18.46 -22.12 12.50
C ASP A 129 -17.59 -21.11 11.74
N ALA A 130 -17.85 -19.83 11.98
CA ALA A 130 -17.21 -18.73 11.27
C ALA A 130 -16.21 -17.99 12.18
N ARG A 131 -14.91 -18.09 11.90
CA ARG A 131 -13.84 -17.48 12.72
C ARG A 131 -12.95 -16.56 11.91
N SER A 132 -12.52 -15.47 12.56
CA SER A 132 -11.67 -14.44 11.96
C SER A 132 -10.46 -14.18 12.85
N PHE A 133 -9.26 -14.01 12.28
CA PHE A 133 -8.01 -13.85 13.03
C PHE A 133 -7.23 -12.59 12.61
N ASN A 134 -6.31 -12.10 13.45
CA ASN A 134 -5.42 -11.00 13.07
C ASN A 134 -4.19 -11.53 12.33
N ALA A 135 -4.04 -11.19 11.05
CA ALA A 135 -2.86 -11.55 10.26
C ALA A 135 -2.19 -10.36 9.59
N SER A 136 -2.86 -9.22 9.52
CA SER A 136 -2.43 -8.08 8.70
C SER A 136 -1.86 -6.93 9.53
N LEU A 137 -2.02 -6.95 10.86
CA LEU A 137 -1.52 -5.92 11.78
C LEU A 137 -0.71 -6.53 12.93
N LEU A 138 0.19 -5.73 13.50
CA LEU A 138 0.85 -6.03 14.77
C LEU A 138 -0.11 -5.91 15.94
N PHE A 139 -0.97 -4.88 15.89
CA PHE A 139 -1.92 -4.55 16.95
C PHE A 139 -3.32 -4.40 16.37
N GLU A 140 -4.34 -4.83 17.12
CA GLU A 140 -5.71 -4.52 16.72
C GLU A 140 -6.00 -3.02 16.93
N PRO A 141 -6.69 -2.33 16.01
CA PRO A 141 -6.94 -0.89 16.11
C PRO A 141 -7.66 -0.46 17.41
N TRP A 142 -8.48 -1.33 17.99
CA TRP A 142 -9.20 -1.07 19.23
C TRP A 142 -8.36 -1.30 20.50
N GLN A 143 -7.16 -1.88 20.40
CA GLN A 143 -6.28 -2.11 21.56
C GLN A 143 -5.50 -0.86 21.97
N ILE A 144 -5.25 0.08 21.05
CA ILE A 144 -4.36 1.22 21.27
C ILE A 144 -5.18 2.52 21.42
N LEU A 145 -5.64 2.79 22.65
CA LEU A 145 -6.41 3.99 22.99
C LEU A 145 -5.64 4.87 24.00
N ASN A 146 -6.02 6.14 24.10
CA ASN A 146 -5.45 7.05 25.09
C ASN A 146 -6.04 6.81 26.50
N GLY A 147 -5.53 7.50 27.51
CA GLY A 147 -6.01 7.38 28.90
C GLY A 147 -7.48 7.79 29.11
N LYS A 148 -8.13 8.39 28.11
CA LYS A 148 -9.57 8.71 28.09
C LYS A 148 -10.39 7.72 27.25
N ASN A 149 -9.79 6.60 26.83
CA ASN A 149 -10.40 5.61 25.95
C ASN A 149 -10.77 6.15 24.56
N GLU A 150 -10.05 7.17 24.07
CA GLU A 150 -10.24 7.79 22.75
C GLU A 150 -9.11 7.39 21.80
N PRO A 151 -9.37 7.35 20.47
CA PRO A 151 -8.34 7.05 19.48
C PRO A 151 -7.29 8.15 19.35
N TYR A 152 -6.03 7.75 19.17
CA TYR A 152 -4.94 8.67 18.86
C TYR A 152 -5.09 9.31 17.46
N LYS A 153 -4.78 10.62 17.37
CA LYS A 153 -4.68 11.39 16.12
C LYS A 153 -3.27 11.95 15.86
N VAL A 154 -2.30 11.59 16.70
CA VAL A 154 -0.89 12.04 16.62
C VAL A 154 0.00 10.81 16.67
N PHE A 155 0.87 10.65 15.67
CA PHE A 155 1.67 9.44 15.51
C PHE A 155 2.63 9.23 16.68
N THR A 156 3.30 10.28 17.15
CA THR A 156 4.29 10.14 18.23
C THR A 156 3.67 9.63 19.53
N ALA A 157 2.43 10.02 19.83
CA ALA A 157 1.69 9.54 20.99
C ALA A 157 1.24 8.08 20.79
N TYR A 158 0.69 7.76 19.60
CA TYR A 158 0.32 6.40 19.22
C TYR A 158 1.51 5.43 19.29
N TYR A 159 2.65 5.79 18.70
CA TYR A 159 3.87 4.99 18.69
C TYR A 159 4.35 4.63 20.09
N LYS A 160 4.41 5.64 20.98
CA LYS A 160 4.79 5.42 22.40
C LYS A 160 3.84 4.45 23.09
N ALA A 161 2.53 4.60 22.90
CA ALA A 161 1.54 3.69 23.48
C ALA A 161 1.64 2.28 22.91
N ALA A 162 1.64 2.13 21.58
CA ALA A 162 1.66 0.85 20.88
C ALA A 162 2.89 0.00 21.27
N THR A 163 4.08 0.62 21.29
CA THR A 163 5.34 -0.08 21.61
C THR A 163 5.53 -0.36 23.10
N ALA A 164 4.79 0.29 23.99
CA ALA A 164 4.85 0.05 25.44
C ALA A 164 3.88 -1.05 25.90
N LEU A 165 2.76 -1.22 25.22
CA LEU A 165 1.66 -2.09 25.65
C LEU A 165 1.83 -3.56 25.26
N VAL A 166 2.35 -3.83 24.05
CA VAL A 166 2.28 -5.16 23.46
C VAL A 166 3.58 -5.50 22.73
N THR A 167 4.16 -6.64 23.09
CA THR A 167 5.13 -7.32 22.21
C THR A 167 4.32 -8.10 21.17
N PRO A 168 4.49 -7.84 19.86
CA PRO A 168 3.78 -8.61 18.84
C PRO A 168 4.06 -10.11 18.99
N PRO A 169 3.04 -10.99 18.86
CA PRO A 169 3.25 -12.43 18.92
C PRO A 169 4.34 -12.90 17.96
N ALA A 170 5.07 -13.95 18.32
CA ALA A 170 6.02 -14.58 17.41
C ALA A 170 5.28 -15.11 16.16
N PRO A 171 5.88 -15.01 14.96
CA PRO A 171 5.28 -15.56 13.75
C PRO A 171 5.12 -17.08 13.88
N ILE A 172 3.98 -17.61 13.43
CA ILE A 172 3.77 -19.06 13.39
C ILE A 172 4.31 -19.66 12.09
N GLY A 173 4.86 -20.88 12.15
CA GLY A 173 5.32 -21.59 10.95
C GLY A 173 4.16 -22.00 10.03
N LYS A 174 4.45 -22.25 8.75
CA LYS A 174 3.47 -22.84 7.83
C LYS A 174 3.09 -24.27 8.22
N PRO A 175 1.86 -24.73 7.89
CA PRO A 175 1.51 -26.14 8.02
C PRO A 175 2.47 -27.05 7.24
N LYS A 176 2.77 -28.23 7.78
CA LYS A 176 3.62 -29.22 7.10
C LYS A 176 2.92 -29.86 5.88
N LYS A 177 1.61 -30.08 5.99
CA LYS A 177 0.75 -30.67 4.96
C LYS A 177 -0.70 -30.28 5.24
N LEU A 178 -1.49 -30.15 4.18
CA LEU A 178 -2.94 -29.99 4.24
C LEU A 178 -3.62 -31.30 3.80
N ILE A 179 -4.74 -31.61 4.44
CA ILE A 179 -5.62 -32.69 4.01
C ILE A 179 -6.56 -32.10 2.96
N ALA A 180 -6.48 -32.54 1.72
CA ALA A 180 -7.44 -32.12 0.69
C ALA A 180 -8.80 -32.83 0.88
N PRO A 181 -9.91 -32.21 0.44
CA PRO A 181 -11.18 -32.91 0.33
C PRO A 181 -11.08 -34.06 -0.69
N ALA A 182 -11.77 -35.17 -0.42
CA ALA A 182 -11.77 -36.33 -1.33
C ALA A 182 -12.46 -36.06 -2.67
N LYS A 183 -13.42 -35.14 -2.69
CA LYS A 183 -14.18 -34.76 -3.89
C LYS A 183 -13.42 -33.69 -4.68
N LYS A 184 -13.33 -33.87 -6.01
CA LYS A 184 -12.83 -32.84 -6.92
C LYS A 184 -13.77 -31.63 -6.91
N ILE A 185 -13.22 -30.45 -6.71
CA ILE A 185 -13.96 -29.18 -6.65
C ILE A 185 -13.71 -28.41 -7.94
N GLN A 186 -14.77 -27.82 -8.51
CA GLN A 186 -14.64 -26.93 -9.66
C GLN A 186 -14.07 -25.58 -9.25
N THR A 187 -13.09 -25.10 -10.02
CA THR A 187 -12.39 -23.83 -9.82
C THR A 187 -12.38 -23.04 -11.12
N VAL A 188 -12.50 -21.71 -11.02
CA VAL A 188 -12.24 -20.78 -12.12
C VAL A 188 -10.73 -20.71 -12.35
N ALA A 189 -10.27 -20.56 -13.60
CA ALA A 189 -8.86 -20.33 -13.84
C ALA A 189 -8.50 -18.87 -13.47
N ILE A 190 -7.31 -18.65 -12.89
CA ILE A 190 -6.86 -17.29 -12.51
C ILE A 190 -6.84 -16.34 -13.73
N ALA A 191 -6.53 -16.87 -14.92
CA ALA A 191 -6.59 -16.10 -16.17
C ALA A 191 -8.01 -15.58 -16.50
N ASP A 192 -9.05 -16.36 -16.18
CA ASP A 192 -10.45 -16.00 -16.43
C ASP A 192 -10.98 -14.92 -15.49
N LEU A 193 -10.22 -14.56 -14.44
CA LEU A 193 -10.51 -13.39 -13.61
C LEU A 193 -10.25 -12.08 -14.35
N MET A 194 -9.54 -12.11 -15.49
CA MET A 194 -9.24 -10.93 -16.32
C MET A 194 -8.56 -9.80 -15.55
N LEU A 195 -7.63 -10.16 -14.64
CA LEU A 195 -6.89 -9.23 -13.79
C LEU A 195 -5.80 -8.46 -14.55
N LEU A 196 -5.22 -9.07 -15.59
CA LEU A 196 -4.18 -8.43 -16.39
C LEU A 196 -4.78 -7.39 -17.33
N PRO A 197 -4.10 -6.25 -17.57
CA PRO A 197 -4.62 -5.20 -18.43
C PRO A 197 -4.65 -5.64 -19.89
N LYS A 198 -5.64 -5.16 -20.64
CA LYS A 198 -5.79 -5.44 -22.08
C LYS A 198 -4.67 -4.83 -22.91
N ILE A 199 -4.23 -3.63 -22.55
CA ILE A 199 -3.05 -2.97 -23.13
C ILE A 199 -1.88 -3.31 -22.22
N ASN A 200 -0.85 -3.95 -22.76
CA ASN A 200 0.32 -4.32 -21.95
C ASN A 200 1.20 -3.10 -21.67
N TRP A 201 0.93 -2.40 -20.57
CA TRP A 201 1.77 -1.34 -20.02
C TRP A 201 2.65 -1.83 -18.85
N THR A 202 2.62 -3.14 -18.56
CA THR A 202 3.15 -3.72 -17.32
C THR A 202 4.57 -4.27 -17.43
N GLU A 203 5.27 -4.00 -18.53
CA GLU A 203 6.63 -4.50 -18.76
C GLU A 203 7.60 -4.02 -17.67
N GLY A 204 7.59 -2.72 -17.36
CA GLY A 204 8.41 -2.18 -16.26
C GLY A 204 8.01 -2.72 -14.88
N LEU A 205 6.75 -3.15 -14.68
CA LEU A 205 6.34 -3.83 -13.44
C LEU A 205 6.98 -5.21 -13.33
N LYS A 206 6.98 -5.98 -14.42
CA LYS A 206 7.60 -7.32 -14.49
C LYS A 206 9.10 -7.26 -14.25
N ASP A 207 9.78 -6.25 -14.78
CA ASP A 207 11.21 -6.06 -14.57
C ASP A 207 11.54 -5.59 -13.14
N SER A 208 10.58 -4.96 -12.46
CA SER A 208 10.79 -4.35 -11.14
C SER A 208 10.38 -5.23 -9.97
N TRP A 209 9.55 -6.26 -10.18
CA TRP A 209 8.86 -6.96 -9.10
C TRP A 209 8.67 -8.45 -9.33
N THR A 210 8.75 -9.19 -8.23
CA THR A 210 8.35 -10.60 -8.12
C THR A 210 7.22 -10.71 -7.09
N PRO A 211 5.94 -10.62 -7.48
CA PRO A 211 4.81 -10.80 -6.56
C PRO A 211 4.77 -12.21 -5.92
N GLY A 212 4.24 -12.30 -4.70
CA GLY A 212 4.09 -13.55 -3.95
C GLY A 212 4.99 -13.66 -2.72
N GLU A 213 4.72 -14.66 -1.88
CA GLU A 213 5.42 -14.87 -0.59
C GLU A 213 6.93 -15.07 -0.77
N LYS A 214 7.32 -15.73 -1.87
CA LYS A 214 8.73 -15.91 -2.24
C LYS A 214 9.45 -14.57 -2.47
N GLY A 215 8.88 -13.68 -3.28
CA GLY A 215 9.50 -12.37 -3.55
C GLY A 215 9.50 -11.47 -2.31
N ALA A 216 8.48 -11.61 -1.46
CA ALA A 216 8.44 -10.92 -0.16
C ALA A 216 9.62 -11.31 0.73
N LYS A 217 9.94 -12.61 0.76
CA LYS A 217 11.10 -13.12 1.50
C LYS A 217 12.42 -12.66 0.90
N GLU A 218 12.57 -12.73 -0.42
CA GLU A 218 13.79 -12.26 -1.11
C GLU A 218 14.07 -10.78 -0.81
N ASN A 219 13.04 -9.92 -0.87
CA ASN A 219 13.15 -8.50 -0.53
C ASN A 219 13.49 -8.26 0.96
N LEU A 220 12.90 -9.06 1.87
CA LEU A 220 13.25 -8.97 3.29
C LEU A 220 14.70 -9.40 3.52
N ASP A 221 15.13 -10.54 2.97
CA ASP A 221 16.47 -11.07 3.13
C ASP A 221 17.53 -10.10 2.58
N GLU A 222 17.30 -9.52 1.39
CA GLU A 222 18.15 -8.48 0.81
C GLU A 222 18.24 -7.26 1.73
N PHE A 223 17.11 -6.78 2.24
CA PHE A 223 17.06 -5.63 3.13
C PHE A 223 17.84 -5.87 4.43
N LEU A 224 17.68 -7.05 5.04
CA LEU A 224 18.37 -7.42 6.27
C LEU A 224 19.86 -7.71 6.06
N SER A 225 20.31 -8.02 4.84
CA SER A 225 21.72 -8.33 4.51
C SER A 225 22.68 -7.14 4.60
N GLY A 226 22.16 -5.91 4.62
CA GLY A 226 22.98 -4.72 4.83
C GLY A 226 22.28 -3.37 4.60
N ILE A 227 21.19 -3.32 3.81
CA ILE A 227 20.47 -2.06 3.54
C ILE A 227 19.95 -1.43 4.85
N ILE A 228 19.48 -2.28 5.78
CA ILE A 228 18.96 -1.83 7.07
C ILE A 228 20.00 -1.06 7.92
N ASP A 229 21.29 -1.33 7.76
CA ASP A 229 22.34 -0.70 8.57
C ASP A 229 22.46 0.80 8.27
N ASP A 230 22.31 1.17 7.00
CA ASP A 230 22.36 2.54 6.51
C ASP A 230 20.96 3.13 6.28
N TYR A 231 19.90 2.49 6.80
CA TYR A 231 18.53 2.89 6.54
C TYR A 231 18.23 4.34 6.91
N VAL A 232 18.82 4.86 7.99
CA VAL A 232 18.59 6.26 8.44
C VAL A 232 19.01 7.27 7.38
N SER A 233 20.19 7.08 6.76
CA SER A 233 20.72 7.99 5.76
C SER A 233 20.21 7.67 4.35
N GLY A 234 19.99 6.38 4.04
CA GLY A 234 19.55 5.92 2.72
C GLY A 234 18.08 6.18 2.41
N ARG A 235 17.19 6.12 3.40
CA ARG A 235 15.72 6.20 3.19
C ARG A 235 15.18 7.52 2.65
N ASP A 236 16.01 8.57 2.64
CA ASP A 236 15.62 9.89 2.13
C ASP A 236 16.18 10.17 0.72
N LEU A 237 17.05 9.30 0.19
CA LEU A 237 17.73 9.46 -1.09
C LEU A 237 17.10 8.54 -2.17
N PRO A 238 16.19 9.04 -3.03
CA PRO A 238 15.51 8.22 -4.03
C PRO A 238 16.45 7.60 -5.09
N SER A 239 17.66 8.13 -5.25
CA SER A 239 18.68 7.53 -6.14
C SER A 239 19.35 6.28 -5.57
N VAL A 240 19.12 5.98 -4.28
CA VAL A 240 19.75 4.87 -3.56
C VAL A 240 18.69 3.78 -3.33
N ALA A 241 19.07 2.51 -3.52
CA ALA A 241 18.27 1.38 -3.07
C ALA A 241 18.34 1.23 -1.55
N GLY A 242 17.85 2.23 -0.82
CA GLY A 242 18.01 2.40 0.63
C GLY A 242 16.80 1.98 1.46
N THR A 243 15.83 1.26 0.87
CA THR A 243 14.56 0.88 1.53
C THR A 243 14.22 -0.58 1.26
N SER A 244 13.33 -1.17 2.06
CA SER A 244 13.02 -2.60 1.99
C SER A 244 12.20 -3.05 0.77
N ARG A 245 11.54 -2.11 0.08
CA ARG A 245 10.59 -2.41 -1.01
C ARG A 245 9.48 -3.43 -0.64
N LEU A 246 9.16 -3.57 0.66
CA LEU A 246 8.17 -4.53 1.15
C LEU A 246 6.72 -4.04 1.14
N SER A 247 6.46 -2.77 0.80
CA SER A 247 5.10 -2.19 0.85
C SER A 247 4.04 -2.98 0.05
N PRO A 248 4.26 -3.42 -1.20
CA PRO A 248 3.24 -4.19 -1.92
C PRO A 248 3.04 -5.59 -1.31
N HIS A 249 4.11 -6.26 -0.86
CA HIS A 249 4.03 -7.55 -0.19
C HIS A 249 3.26 -7.47 1.15
N LEU A 250 3.45 -6.40 1.91
CA LEU A 250 2.70 -6.13 3.14
C LEU A 250 1.22 -5.80 2.87
N HIS A 251 0.91 -5.16 1.74
CA HIS A 251 -0.46 -4.86 1.33
C HIS A 251 -1.24 -6.12 0.95
N PHE A 252 -0.66 -6.99 0.12
CA PHE A 252 -1.30 -8.26 -0.28
C PHE A 252 -1.15 -9.37 0.77
N GLY A 253 -0.49 -9.08 1.90
CA GLY A 253 -0.29 -10.01 3.00
C GLY A 253 0.55 -11.22 2.60
N GLU A 254 1.48 -11.05 1.67
CA GLU A 254 2.48 -12.04 1.24
C GLU A 254 3.59 -12.20 2.29
N ILE A 255 3.74 -11.19 3.15
CA ILE A 255 4.54 -11.28 4.36
C ILE A 255 3.79 -10.64 5.53
N SER A 256 3.84 -11.29 6.68
CA SER A 256 3.24 -10.75 7.90
C SER A 256 4.08 -9.61 8.47
N PRO A 257 3.47 -8.52 8.97
CA PRO A 257 4.22 -7.50 9.71
C PRO A 257 4.90 -8.09 10.95
N ARG A 258 4.38 -9.18 11.55
CA ARG A 258 5.04 -9.88 12.67
C ARG A 258 6.36 -10.51 12.21
N THR A 259 6.38 -11.18 11.06
CA THR A 259 7.60 -11.75 10.48
C THR A 259 8.65 -10.68 10.28
N VAL A 260 8.28 -9.55 9.68
CA VAL A 260 9.19 -8.40 9.49
C VAL A 260 9.69 -7.86 10.84
N TRP A 261 8.78 -7.66 11.80
CA TRP A 261 9.11 -7.12 13.11
C TRP A 261 10.13 -7.99 13.85
N HIS A 262 9.88 -9.30 13.92
CA HIS A 262 10.76 -10.24 14.62
C HIS A 262 12.10 -10.40 13.90
N ALA A 263 12.10 -10.56 12.57
CA ALA A 263 13.36 -10.67 11.81
C ALA A 263 14.27 -9.45 12.00
N VAL A 264 13.71 -8.24 12.04
CA VAL A 264 14.48 -7.00 12.31
C VAL A 264 15.00 -6.94 13.74
N LYS A 265 14.23 -7.45 14.72
CA LYS A 265 14.64 -7.51 16.14
C LYS A 265 15.74 -8.53 16.39
N GLU A 266 15.81 -9.59 15.59
CA GLU A 266 16.78 -10.68 15.71
C GLU A 266 18.17 -10.36 15.13
N ILE A 267 18.30 -9.36 14.24
CA ILE A 267 19.62 -8.93 13.75
C ILE A 267 20.51 -8.54 14.93
N ASP A 268 21.75 -9.04 14.94
CA ASP A 268 22.74 -8.92 16.02
C ASP A 268 22.86 -7.51 16.63
N LYS A 269 23.05 -7.44 17.95
CA LYS A 269 23.01 -6.23 18.80
C LYS A 269 24.24 -5.32 18.67
N SER A 270 25.12 -5.57 17.70
CA SER A 270 26.25 -4.69 17.41
C SER A 270 25.78 -3.23 17.27
N THR A 271 26.62 -2.28 17.63
CA THR A 271 26.26 -0.85 17.62
C THR A 271 25.95 -0.35 16.21
N LYS A 272 26.53 -0.97 15.18
CA LYS A 272 26.25 -0.67 13.77
C LYS A 272 24.83 -1.12 13.40
N GLY A 273 24.04 -0.25 12.78
CA GLY A 273 22.67 -0.53 12.34
C GLY A 273 21.58 -0.43 13.41
N ARG A 274 21.89 -0.17 14.70
CA ARG A 274 20.88 -0.05 15.77
C ARG A 274 19.85 1.06 15.48
N GLU A 275 20.31 2.20 14.98
CA GLU A 275 19.44 3.32 14.62
C GLU A 275 18.59 3.00 13.37
N GLY A 276 19.17 2.30 12.39
CA GLY A 276 18.48 1.82 11.20
C GLY A 276 17.31 0.91 11.54
N LYS A 277 17.53 -0.10 12.40
CA LYS A 277 16.47 -0.99 12.91
C LYS A 277 15.36 -0.22 13.61
N THR A 278 15.71 0.66 14.54
CA THR A 278 14.72 1.43 15.32
C THR A 278 13.88 2.32 14.41
N THR A 279 14.53 2.99 13.45
CA THR A 279 13.86 3.83 12.46
C THR A 279 12.97 2.99 11.56
N TYR A 280 13.42 1.84 11.06
CA TYR A 280 12.62 0.97 10.21
C TYR A 280 11.37 0.42 10.92
N LEU A 281 11.50 -0.05 12.16
CA LEU A 281 10.35 -0.49 12.96
C LEU A 281 9.34 0.64 13.19
N LYS A 282 9.80 1.89 13.33
CA LYS A 282 8.90 3.06 13.41
C LYS A 282 8.09 3.25 12.12
N GLU A 283 8.66 2.96 10.95
CA GLU A 283 7.94 2.98 9.67
C GLU A 283 6.91 1.85 9.56
N ILE A 284 7.18 0.66 10.13
CA ILE A 284 6.16 -0.37 10.27
C ILE A 284 5.00 0.13 11.16
N VAL A 285 5.29 0.85 12.24
CA VAL A 285 4.23 1.42 13.09
C VAL A 285 3.48 2.56 12.40
N TRP A 286 4.07 3.27 11.44
CA TRP A 286 3.32 4.23 10.60
C TRP A 286 2.21 3.55 9.80
N ARG A 287 2.47 2.36 9.26
CA ARG A 287 1.43 1.52 8.62
C ARG A 287 0.33 1.15 9.61
N GLU A 288 0.68 0.73 10.82
CA GLU A 288 -0.31 0.42 11.88
C GLU A 288 -1.16 1.66 12.23
N PHE A 289 -0.53 2.84 12.31
CA PHE A 289 -1.21 4.09 12.59
C PHE A 289 -2.17 4.50 11.47
N ALA A 290 -1.83 4.23 10.21
CA ALA A 290 -2.73 4.45 9.08
C ALA A 290 -4.02 3.62 9.24
N HIS A 291 -3.90 2.32 9.53
CA HIS A 291 -5.07 1.46 9.76
C HIS A 291 -5.85 1.85 11.02
N HIS A 292 -5.16 2.27 12.08
CA HIS A 292 -5.79 2.83 13.28
C HIS A 292 -6.69 4.02 12.94
N LEU A 293 -6.18 4.98 12.16
CA LEU A 293 -6.95 6.14 11.74
C LEU A 293 -8.13 5.77 10.85
N LEU A 294 -7.93 4.90 9.85
CA LEU A 294 -9.01 4.49 8.96
C LEU A 294 -10.14 3.75 9.72
N TYR A 295 -9.77 2.90 10.68
CA TYR A 295 -10.72 2.17 11.51
C TYR A 295 -11.58 3.11 12.37
N HIS A 296 -10.95 4.07 13.07
CA HIS A 296 -11.65 4.98 13.99
C HIS A 296 -12.31 6.17 13.29
N PHE A 297 -11.84 6.53 12.09
CA PHE A 297 -12.36 7.64 11.28
C PHE A 297 -12.66 7.16 9.85
N PRO A 298 -13.65 6.28 9.65
CA PRO A 298 -13.89 5.59 8.37
C PRO A 298 -14.24 6.52 7.20
N LEU A 299 -14.78 7.71 7.48
CA LEU A 299 -15.09 8.70 6.45
C LEU A 299 -13.83 9.34 5.84
N THR A 300 -12.65 9.17 6.45
CA THR A 300 -11.40 9.77 5.96
C THR A 300 -11.00 9.30 4.57
N ALA A 301 -11.42 8.09 4.16
CA ALA A 301 -11.22 7.64 2.79
C ALA A 301 -11.90 8.57 1.76
N LYS A 302 -12.99 9.25 2.12
CA LYS A 302 -13.80 10.08 1.19
C LYS A 302 -13.83 11.56 1.53
N ALA A 303 -13.52 11.93 2.78
CA ALA A 303 -13.62 13.29 3.29
C ALA A 303 -12.40 13.64 4.16
N PRO A 304 -12.01 14.92 4.27
CA PRO A 304 -10.90 15.30 5.14
C PRO A 304 -11.20 14.99 6.61
N LEU A 305 -10.20 14.54 7.38
CA LEU A 305 -10.34 14.34 8.83
C LEU A 305 -10.69 15.64 9.56
N ARG A 306 -10.25 16.77 9.00
CA ARG A 306 -10.57 18.13 9.44
C ARG A 306 -11.73 18.69 8.59
N PRO A 307 -12.97 18.69 9.09
CA PRO A 307 -14.16 19.00 8.27
C PRO A 307 -14.12 20.38 7.62
N GLU A 308 -13.40 21.35 8.21
CA GLU A 308 -13.26 22.66 7.60
C GLU A 308 -12.62 22.61 6.20
N PHE A 309 -11.80 21.60 5.89
CA PHE A 309 -11.19 21.44 4.57
C PHE A 309 -12.14 20.96 3.47
N GLU A 310 -13.39 20.58 3.79
CA GLU A 310 -14.39 20.23 2.78
C GLU A 310 -14.73 21.40 1.85
N ARG A 311 -14.64 22.63 2.39
CA ARG A 311 -14.84 23.89 1.67
C ARG A 311 -13.54 24.52 1.18
N PHE A 312 -12.42 23.78 1.21
CA PHE A 312 -11.16 24.31 0.70
C PHE A 312 -11.30 24.56 -0.82
N PRO A 313 -10.88 25.73 -1.33
CA PRO A 313 -11.16 26.14 -2.71
C PRO A 313 -10.20 25.47 -3.71
N TRP A 314 -10.29 24.15 -3.85
CA TRP A 314 -9.54 23.38 -4.84
C TRP A 314 -9.88 23.85 -6.26
N ARG A 315 -8.87 23.92 -7.12
CA ARG A 315 -9.06 24.18 -8.55
C ARG A 315 -9.58 22.93 -9.24
N ASN A 316 -10.44 23.11 -10.22
CA ASN A 316 -10.82 22.05 -11.15
C ASN A 316 -10.11 22.32 -12.49
N ASP A 317 -8.92 21.73 -12.66
CA ASP A 317 -8.08 21.93 -13.83
C ASP A 317 -7.55 20.58 -14.35
N LYS A 318 -8.36 19.93 -15.19
CA LYS A 318 -8.08 18.60 -15.74
C LYS A 318 -6.81 18.56 -16.60
N GLN A 319 -6.42 19.69 -17.20
CA GLN A 319 -5.21 19.77 -18.00
C GLN A 319 -3.96 19.73 -17.11
N LEU A 320 -3.93 20.52 -16.03
CA LEU A 320 -2.84 20.47 -15.05
C LEU A 320 -2.74 19.09 -14.38
N LEU A 321 -3.88 18.47 -14.04
CA LEU A 321 -3.90 17.12 -13.49
C LEU A 321 -3.23 16.12 -14.45
N LYS A 322 -3.58 16.16 -15.74
CA LYS A 322 -3.01 15.27 -16.75
C LYS A 322 -1.50 15.48 -16.95
N LEU A 323 -1.02 16.73 -16.91
CA LEU A 323 0.41 17.03 -17.00
C LEU A 323 1.17 16.50 -15.78
N TRP A 324 0.59 16.61 -14.59
CA TRP A 324 1.13 16.01 -13.38
C TRP A 324 1.17 14.48 -13.47
N GLN A 325 0.07 13.82 -13.83
CA GLN A 325 -0.01 12.36 -14.00
C GLN A 325 1.06 11.82 -14.96
N LYS A 326 1.38 12.58 -16.02
CA LYS A 326 2.37 12.18 -17.04
C LYS A 326 3.82 12.53 -16.70
N GLY A 327 4.09 13.25 -15.59
CA GLY A 327 5.42 13.78 -15.32
C GLY A 327 5.90 14.76 -16.40
N GLN A 328 5.03 15.71 -16.74
CA GLN A 328 5.26 16.79 -17.71
C GLN A 328 5.01 18.17 -17.08
N THR A 329 5.42 18.34 -15.82
CA THR A 329 5.21 19.57 -15.05
C THR A 329 6.29 20.62 -15.28
N GLY A 330 7.43 20.21 -15.85
CA GLY A 330 8.60 21.07 -15.99
C GLY A 330 9.44 21.14 -14.71
N TYR A 331 9.04 20.44 -13.63
CA TYR A 331 9.81 20.29 -12.40
C TYR A 331 10.47 18.90 -12.33
N PRO A 332 11.80 18.78 -12.54
CA PRO A 332 12.45 17.50 -12.80
C PRO A 332 12.25 16.42 -11.75
N LEU A 333 12.27 16.75 -10.45
CA LEU A 333 12.03 15.74 -9.40
C LEU A 333 10.58 15.24 -9.38
N VAL A 334 9.62 16.14 -9.65
CA VAL A 334 8.21 15.77 -9.73
C VAL A 334 8.01 14.84 -10.94
N ASP A 335 8.56 15.24 -12.09
CA ASP A 335 8.45 14.48 -13.32
C ASP A 335 9.15 13.11 -13.22
N ALA A 336 10.33 13.05 -12.61
CA ALA A 336 11.03 11.80 -12.32
C ALA A 336 10.18 10.86 -11.46
N GLY A 337 9.55 11.38 -10.40
CA GLY A 337 8.63 10.62 -9.55
C GLY A 337 7.46 10.03 -10.31
N MET A 338 6.75 10.86 -11.07
CA MET A 338 5.57 10.44 -11.81
C MET A 338 5.91 9.41 -12.92
N ARG A 339 7.11 9.50 -13.51
CA ARG A 339 7.62 8.53 -14.47
C ARG A 339 8.08 7.22 -13.82
N GLU A 340 8.72 7.29 -12.64
CA GLU A 340 9.03 6.10 -11.83
C GLU A 340 7.74 5.34 -11.48
N LEU A 341 6.72 6.07 -11.01
CA LEU A 341 5.41 5.51 -10.69
C LEU A 341 4.80 4.80 -11.89
N TRP A 342 4.75 5.46 -13.05
CA TRP A 342 4.16 4.87 -14.24
C TRP A 342 4.91 3.62 -14.71
N HIS A 343 6.25 3.64 -14.66
CA HIS A 343 7.07 2.54 -15.14
C HIS A 343 7.11 1.35 -14.18
N THR A 344 7.24 1.61 -12.88
CA THR A 344 7.50 0.59 -11.85
C THR A 344 6.28 0.29 -10.98
N GLY A 345 5.21 1.08 -11.07
CA GLY A 345 4.07 0.98 -10.17
C GLY A 345 4.41 1.35 -8.73
N TRP A 346 5.55 1.98 -8.49
CA TRP A 346 6.03 2.35 -7.16
C TRP A 346 6.73 3.69 -7.23
N MET A 347 6.77 4.39 -6.10
CA MET A 347 7.51 5.64 -5.99
C MET A 347 8.16 5.73 -4.62
N HIS A 348 9.39 6.23 -4.56
CA HIS A 348 10.07 6.44 -3.29
C HIS A 348 9.27 7.39 -2.37
N ASN A 349 9.12 7.07 -1.08
CA ASN A 349 8.24 7.81 -0.17
C ASN A 349 8.55 9.32 -0.11
N ARG A 350 9.84 9.71 -0.09
CA ARG A 350 10.23 11.12 -0.14
C ARG A 350 9.69 11.81 -1.40
N VAL A 351 9.69 11.12 -2.53
CA VAL A 351 9.20 11.65 -3.81
C VAL A 351 7.67 11.66 -3.83
N ARG A 352 6.99 10.66 -3.24
CA ARG A 352 5.52 10.68 -3.01
C ARG A 352 5.10 11.96 -2.29
N MET A 353 5.82 12.34 -1.22
CA MET A 353 5.55 13.59 -0.49
C MET A 353 5.74 14.84 -1.37
N VAL A 354 6.77 14.86 -2.23
CA VAL A 354 7.05 15.99 -3.11
C VAL A 354 5.97 16.13 -4.18
N VAL A 355 5.63 15.04 -4.88
CA VAL A 355 4.60 15.08 -5.94
C VAL A 355 3.22 15.38 -5.37
N ALA A 356 2.89 14.87 -4.18
CA ALA A 356 1.63 15.14 -3.50
C ALA A 356 1.55 16.59 -3.04
N SER A 357 2.62 17.13 -2.43
CA SER A 357 2.70 18.55 -2.07
C SER A 357 2.58 19.45 -3.30
N PHE A 358 3.22 19.09 -4.41
CA PHE A 358 3.13 19.85 -5.66
C PHE A 358 1.69 19.87 -6.19
N LEU A 359 0.98 18.73 -6.19
CA LEU A 359 -0.42 18.67 -6.62
C LEU A 359 -1.32 19.58 -5.75
N VAL A 360 -1.25 19.42 -4.42
CA VAL A 360 -2.21 20.07 -3.51
C VAL A 360 -1.84 21.50 -3.14
N LYS A 361 -0.58 21.93 -3.34
CA LYS A 361 -0.14 23.28 -2.99
C LYS A 361 0.23 24.09 -4.21
N ASP A 362 1.10 23.56 -5.08
CA ASP A 362 1.55 24.31 -6.25
C ASP A 362 0.45 24.39 -7.31
N LEU A 363 -0.20 23.26 -7.63
CA LEU A 363 -1.32 23.22 -8.58
C LEU A 363 -2.68 23.54 -7.94
N LEU A 364 -2.77 23.47 -6.61
CA LEU A 364 -3.99 23.67 -5.82
C LEU A 364 -5.14 22.76 -6.28
N LEU A 365 -4.82 21.54 -6.72
CA LEU A 365 -5.78 20.51 -7.12
C LEU A 365 -6.18 19.65 -5.91
N SER A 366 -7.31 18.94 -6.02
CA SER A 366 -7.81 18.11 -4.92
C SER A 366 -6.84 16.97 -4.63
N TRP A 367 -6.65 16.67 -3.34
CA TRP A 367 -5.90 15.49 -2.90
C TRP A 367 -6.59 14.19 -3.31
N GLN A 368 -7.90 14.21 -3.55
CA GLN A 368 -8.66 13.05 -4.01
C GLN A 368 -8.27 12.65 -5.43
N ASP A 369 -8.06 13.63 -6.34
CA ASP A 369 -7.58 13.37 -7.70
C ASP A 369 -6.23 12.65 -7.68
N GLY A 370 -5.36 13.05 -6.76
CA GLY A 370 -4.07 12.40 -6.52
C GLY A 370 -4.21 11.01 -5.91
N ALA A 371 -5.10 10.86 -4.92
CA ALA A 371 -5.37 9.59 -4.25
C ALA A 371 -5.92 8.54 -5.21
N GLU A 372 -6.83 8.91 -6.12
CA GLU A 372 -7.37 8.06 -7.17
C GLU A 372 -6.30 7.66 -8.19
N TRP A 373 -5.44 8.60 -8.61
CA TRP A 373 -4.33 8.27 -9.50
C TRP A 373 -3.35 7.29 -8.86
N PHE A 374 -2.98 7.52 -7.60
CA PHE A 374 -2.13 6.61 -6.84
C PHE A 374 -2.80 5.25 -6.65
N TRP A 375 -4.11 5.21 -6.42
CA TRP A 375 -4.86 3.98 -6.27
C TRP A 375 -4.83 3.10 -7.53
N ASP A 376 -4.93 3.70 -8.72
CA ASP A 376 -4.90 2.94 -9.97
C ASP A 376 -3.50 2.45 -10.36
N THR A 377 -2.47 3.21 -9.99
CA THR A 377 -1.10 3.03 -10.52
C THR A 377 -0.10 2.43 -9.54
N LEU A 378 -0.37 2.42 -8.23
CA LEU A 378 0.54 1.83 -7.25
C LEU A 378 0.32 0.32 -7.09
N VAL A 379 1.41 -0.46 -7.10
CA VAL A 379 1.38 -1.87 -6.68
C VAL A 379 1.16 -2.02 -5.18
N ASP A 380 1.40 -0.96 -4.40
CA ASP A 380 1.19 -0.89 -2.96
C ASP A 380 0.02 0.03 -2.56
N ALA A 381 -0.99 0.14 -3.42
CA ALA A 381 -2.21 0.91 -3.19
C ALA A 381 -3.01 0.38 -1.98
N ASP A 382 -2.63 0.83 -0.79
CA ASP A 382 -3.31 0.51 0.47
C ASP A 382 -4.18 1.68 0.91
N LEU A 383 -5.47 1.43 1.18
CA LEU A 383 -6.45 2.50 1.39
C LEU A 383 -6.08 3.35 2.61
N ALA A 384 -5.62 2.72 3.69
CA ALA A 384 -5.26 3.41 4.92
C ALA A 384 -4.01 4.29 4.71
N ASN A 385 -2.95 3.72 4.12
CA ASN A 385 -1.69 4.43 3.90
C ASN A 385 -1.83 5.53 2.84
N ASN A 386 -2.56 5.26 1.75
CA ASN A 386 -2.82 6.24 0.69
C ASN A 386 -3.62 7.43 1.26
N THR A 387 -4.71 7.15 2.00
CA THR A 387 -5.53 8.18 2.66
C THR A 387 -4.70 9.02 3.63
N LEU A 388 -3.92 8.37 4.51
CA LEU A 388 -3.06 9.07 5.48
C LEU A 388 -2.07 10.00 4.76
N GLY A 389 -1.34 9.49 3.76
CA GLY A 389 -0.31 10.25 3.06
C GLY A 389 -0.85 11.48 2.30
N TRP A 390 -1.98 11.31 1.61
CA TRP A 390 -2.62 12.41 0.88
C TRP A 390 -3.18 13.48 1.80
N GLN A 391 -3.91 13.08 2.86
CA GLN A 391 -4.44 14.05 3.80
C GLN A 391 -3.35 14.75 4.62
N TRP A 392 -2.25 14.06 4.92
CA TRP A 392 -1.07 14.65 5.55
C TRP A 392 -0.45 15.75 4.68
N SER A 393 -0.29 15.47 3.37
CA SER A 393 0.24 16.42 2.40
C SER A 393 -0.70 17.62 2.18
N ALA A 394 -2.02 17.36 2.17
CA ALA A 394 -3.07 18.36 2.02
C ALA A 394 -3.36 19.17 3.30
N GLY A 395 -2.69 18.88 4.42
CA GLY A 395 -2.85 19.61 5.68
C GLY A 395 -4.18 19.37 6.42
N CYS A 396 -4.99 18.43 5.94
CA CYS A 396 -6.34 18.13 6.43
C CYS A 396 -6.42 16.82 7.25
N GLY A 397 -5.32 16.07 7.33
CA GLY A 397 -5.23 14.78 8.03
C GLY A 397 -4.72 14.84 9.47
N ALA A 398 -4.61 13.66 10.08
CA ALA A 398 -3.97 13.46 11.38
C ALA A 398 -2.46 13.76 11.28
N ASP A 399 -1.91 14.35 12.35
CA ASP A 399 -0.48 14.72 12.44
C ASP A 399 0.06 15.51 11.23
N ALA A 400 -0.83 16.20 10.51
CA ALA A 400 -0.50 16.83 9.24
C ALA A 400 0.49 17.99 9.43
N ALA A 401 1.47 18.07 8.52
CA ALA A 401 2.31 19.26 8.44
C ALA A 401 1.42 20.50 8.29
N PRO A 402 1.70 21.61 9.00
CA PRO A 402 0.88 22.80 8.88
C PRO A 402 0.76 23.24 7.42
N TYR A 403 -0.47 23.45 6.93
CA TYR A 403 -0.73 23.68 5.49
C TYR A 403 0.17 24.75 4.87
N PHE A 404 0.43 25.83 5.61
CA PHE A 404 1.29 26.95 5.22
C PHE A 404 2.75 26.58 4.90
N ARG A 405 3.21 25.37 5.25
CA ARG A 405 4.49 24.82 4.80
C ARG A 405 4.36 24.30 3.36
N VAL A 406 4.42 25.21 2.40
CA VAL A 406 4.55 24.87 0.97
C VAL A 406 5.99 24.47 0.69
N PHE A 407 6.23 23.22 0.28
CA PHE A 407 7.58 22.78 -0.06
C PHE A 407 8.03 23.47 -1.34
N ASN A 408 9.27 23.98 -1.36
CA ASN A 408 9.88 24.41 -2.60
C ASN A 408 10.40 23.16 -3.33
N PRO A 409 9.82 22.78 -4.49
CA PRO A 409 10.18 21.54 -5.19
C PRO A 409 11.66 21.53 -5.63
N ILE A 410 12.25 22.70 -5.91
CA ILE A 410 13.67 22.84 -6.28
C ILE A 410 14.55 22.53 -5.07
N LEU A 411 14.27 23.13 -3.91
CA LEU A 411 15.04 22.88 -2.69
C LEU A 411 14.88 21.43 -2.20
N GLN A 412 13.71 20.82 -2.36
CA GLN A 412 13.54 19.38 -2.12
C GLN A 412 14.40 18.57 -3.08
N SER A 413 14.41 18.94 -4.36
CA SER A 413 15.22 18.27 -5.37
C SER A 413 16.72 18.34 -5.11
N GLU A 414 17.25 19.53 -4.83
CA GLU A 414 18.67 19.73 -4.52
C GLU A 414 19.07 19.01 -3.22
N LYS A 415 18.16 18.89 -2.24
CA LYS A 415 18.43 18.22 -0.97
C LYS A 415 18.45 16.70 -1.07
N PHE A 416 17.47 16.12 -1.78
CA PHE A 416 17.26 14.66 -1.77
C PHE A 416 17.84 13.95 -2.99
N ASP A 417 18.12 14.66 -4.07
CA ASP A 417 18.83 14.14 -5.24
C ASP A 417 20.00 15.07 -5.61
N PRO A 418 20.98 15.30 -4.72
CA PRO A 418 21.97 16.38 -4.87
C PRO A 418 22.81 16.33 -6.15
N ASP A 419 22.96 15.16 -6.76
CA ASP A 419 23.69 14.99 -8.03
C ASP A 419 22.77 14.85 -9.26
N GLY A 420 21.45 14.89 -9.04
CA GLY A 420 20.46 14.65 -10.07
C GLY A 420 20.43 13.19 -10.56
N LYS A 421 20.95 12.21 -9.81
CA LYS A 421 21.06 10.81 -10.27
C LYS A 421 19.68 10.20 -10.50
N TYR A 422 18.73 10.47 -9.60
CA TYR A 422 17.36 10.00 -9.74
C TYR A 422 16.66 10.68 -10.92
N ILE A 423 16.84 12.00 -11.08
CA ILE A 423 16.31 12.75 -12.22
C ILE A 423 16.87 12.22 -13.54
N ARG A 424 18.19 12.03 -13.66
CA ARG A 424 18.83 11.55 -14.89
C ARG A 424 18.34 10.15 -15.30
N LYS A 425 17.99 9.31 -14.32
CA LYS A 425 17.43 7.98 -14.57
C LYS A 425 16.03 8.05 -15.18
N TRP A 426 15.15 8.86 -14.58
CA TRP A 426 13.72 8.87 -14.93
C TRP A 426 13.31 9.95 -15.93
N VAL A 427 14.15 10.96 -16.12
CA VAL A 427 14.01 12.04 -17.11
C VAL A 427 15.24 12.02 -18.02
N PRO A 428 15.39 10.98 -18.87
CA PRO A 428 16.61 10.74 -19.63
C PRO A 428 16.94 11.87 -20.61
N GLU A 429 15.95 12.66 -21.04
CA GLU A 429 16.17 13.85 -21.86
C GLU A 429 16.97 14.94 -21.14
N LEU A 430 16.98 14.96 -19.80
CA LEU A 430 17.82 15.84 -18.98
C LEU A 430 19.13 15.16 -18.53
N ALA A 431 19.38 13.91 -18.93
CA ALA A 431 20.46 13.08 -18.37
C ALA A 431 21.85 13.70 -18.52
N LYS A 432 22.07 14.54 -19.54
CA LYS A 432 23.35 15.20 -19.83
C LYS A 432 23.47 16.61 -19.24
N LEU A 433 22.39 17.18 -18.70
CA LEU A 433 22.40 18.56 -18.22
C LEU A 433 23.30 18.70 -16.97
N PRO A 434 24.18 19.70 -16.86
CA PRO A 434 25.08 19.83 -15.71
C PRO A 434 24.35 20.00 -14.37
N LYS A 435 24.98 19.54 -13.29
CA LYS A 435 24.42 19.54 -11.91
C LYS A 435 23.77 20.86 -11.46
N PRO A 436 24.32 22.06 -11.73
CA PRO A 436 23.68 23.31 -11.30
C PRO A 436 22.28 23.55 -11.90
N TRP A 437 21.97 22.90 -13.02
CA TRP A 437 20.78 23.15 -13.82
C TRP A 437 19.79 21.97 -13.84
N ILE A 438 20.21 20.77 -13.40
CA ILE A 438 19.39 19.54 -13.46
C ILE A 438 18.07 19.66 -12.67
N HIS A 439 18.03 20.53 -11.66
CA HIS A 439 16.87 20.76 -10.80
C HIS A 439 15.96 21.90 -11.28
N LYS A 440 16.45 22.73 -12.22
CA LYS A 440 15.83 23.96 -12.69
C LYS A 440 16.27 24.29 -14.12
N PRO A 441 15.98 23.42 -15.11
CA PRO A 441 16.47 23.56 -16.47
C PRO A 441 16.06 24.88 -17.13
N TRP A 442 14.90 25.43 -16.77
CA TRP A 442 14.40 26.72 -17.26
C TRP A 442 15.23 27.95 -16.85
N GLN A 443 16.14 27.80 -15.88
CA GLN A 443 17.06 28.87 -15.48
C GLN A 443 18.41 28.78 -16.20
N ALA A 444 18.66 27.70 -16.96
CA ALA A 444 19.92 27.51 -17.66
C ALA A 444 20.05 28.44 -18.88
N PRO A 445 21.27 28.87 -19.24
CA PRO A 445 21.48 29.64 -20.47
C PRO A 445 20.97 28.89 -21.70
N PRO A 446 20.24 29.54 -22.65
CA PRO A 446 19.70 28.87 -23.83
C PRO A 446 20.75 28.14 -24.68
N GLU A 447 21.96 28.69 -24.76
CA GLU A 447 23.10 28.09 -25.45
C GLU A 447 23.55 26.78 -24.80
N LEU A 448 23.54 26.73 -23.47
CA LEU A 448 23.86 25.52 -22.70
C LEU A 448 22.81 24.44 -22.93
N LEU A 449 21.52 24.80 -22.91
CA LEU A 449 20.43 23.87 -23.18
C LEU A 449 20.55 23.27 -24.59
N ARG A 450 20.77 24.11 -25.61
CA ARG A 450 21.01 23.67 -27.00
C ARG A 450 22.22 22.75 -27.12
N ALA A 451 23.33 23.07 -26.45
CA ALA A 451 24.54 22.23 -26.44
C ALA A 451 24.30 20.84 -25.83
N HIS A 452 23.27 20.67 -25.00
CA HIS A 452 22.87 19.40 -24.41
C HIS A 452 21.62 18.78 -25.08
N GLY A 453 21.16 19.33 -26.21
CA GLY A 453 20.02 18.81 -26.97
C GLY A 453 18.66 19.07 -26.33
N ILE A 454 18.57 20.04 -25.42
CA ILE A 454 17.35 20.37 -24.69
C ILE A 454 16.74 21.63 -25.30
N GLU A 455 15.51 21.51 -25.79
CA GLU A 455 14.65 22.63 -26.16
C GLU A 455 13.43 22.63 -25.24
N LEU A 456 13.27 23.68 -24.42
CA LEU A 456 12.14 23.78 -23.50
C LEU A 456 10.84 23.97 -24.29
N GLY A 457 9.79 23.30 -23.85
CA GLY A 457 8.51 23.20 -24.57
C GLY A 457 8.47 22.16 -25.68
N LYS A 458 9.60 21.53 -26.04
CA LYS A 458 9.65 20.41 -26.98
C LYS A 458 10.29 19.15 -26.39
N THR A 459 11.57 19.21 -26.04
CA THR A 459 12.32 18.08 -25.46
C THR A 459 11.93 17.85 -24.01
N TYR A 460 11.80 18.93 -23.24
CA TYR A 460 11.34 18.93 -21.85
C TYR A 460 10.41 20.13 -21.65
N PRO A 461 9.28 20.03 -20.91
CA PRO A 461 8.34 21.14 -20.80
C PRO A 461 8.89 22.33 -20.00
N GLU A 462 8.38 23.52 -20.30
CA GLU A 462 8.49 24.67 -19.41
C GLU A 462 7.73 24.41 -18.09
N PRO A 463 8.09 25.05 -16.97
CA PRO A 463 7.33 24.97 -15.72
C PRO A 463 5.88 25.36 -15.94
N ILE A 464 4.96 24.45 -15.59
CA ILE A 464 3.52 24.67 -15.77
C ILE A 464 2.93 25.72 -14.81
N VAL A 465 3.70 26.13 -13.79
CA VAL A 465 3.38 27.19 -12.85
C VAL A 465 4.67 27.78 -12.28
N ASP A 466 4.71 29.08 -11.99
CA ASP A 466 5.78 29.67 -11.19
C ASP A 466 5.59 29.35 -9.70
N HIS A 467 6.64 28.89 -9.02
CA HIS A 467 6.55 28.46 -7.63
C HIS A 467 6.19 29.59 -6.65
N ASN A 468 6.71 30.81 -6.85
CA ASN A 468 6.43 31.92 -5.95
C ASN A 468 4.97 32.33 -6.02
N PHE A 469 4.44 32.42 -7.25
CA PHE A 469 3.02 32.65 -7.50
C PHE A 469 2.14 31.53 -6.91
N ALA A 470 2.47 30.27 -7.19
CA ALA A 470 1.78 29.10 -6.64
C ALA A 470 1.71 29.12 -5.11
N ARG A 471 2.84 29.39 -4.45
CA ARG A 471 2.94 29.50 -3.00
C ARG A 471 2.04 30.60 -2.45
N GLN A 472 2.04 31.79 -3.05
CA GLN A 472 1.18 32.88 -2.62
C GLN A 472 -0.30 32.51 -2.75
N ARG A 473 -0.68 31.91 -3.88
CA ARG A 473 -2.04 31.43 -4.14
C ARG A 473 -2.50 30.40 -3.09
N ALA A 474 -1.67 29.41 -2.77
CA ALA A 474 -1.99 28.41 -1.75
C ALA A 474 -2.18 29.02 -0.36
N LEU A 475 -1.33 29.98 0.02
CA LEU A 475 -1.46 30.69 1.29
C LEU A 475 -2.74 31.53 1.37
N GLU A 476 -3.13 32.15 0.26
CA GLU A 476 -4.37 32.92 0.19
C GLU A 476 -5.61 32.03 0.30
N ALA A 477 -5.64 30.89 -0.41
CA ALA A 477 -6.68 29.87 -0.27
C ALA A 477 -6.82 29.39 1.20
N PHE A 478 -5.69 29.17 1.88
CA PHE A 478 -5.70 28.79 3.28
C PHE A 478 -6.18 29.90 4.23
N LYS A 479 -5.91 31.17 3.93
CA LYS A 479 -6.47 32.29 4.70
C LYS A 479 -7.98 32.39 4.53
N GLN A 480 -8.48 32.23 3.30
CA GLN A 480 -9.92 32.22 3.02
C GLN A 480 -10.64 31.12 3.81
N LEU A 481 -10.02 29.93 3.91
CA LEU A 481 -10.54 28.85 4.74
C LEU A 481 -10.72 29.25 6.22
N LYS A 482 -9.78 30.03 6.78
CA LYS A 482 -9.82 30.49 8.18
C LYS A 482 -10.82 31.64 8.41
N ALA A 483 -11.09 32.44 7.39
CA ALA A 483 -11.95 33.62 7.49
C ALA A 483 -13.44 33.28 7.58
N VAL A 484 -13.85 32.09 7.15
CA VAL A 484 -15.23 31.61 7.26
C VAL A 484 -15.37 30.82 8.57
N PRO A 485 -16.26 31.16 9.51
CA PRO A 485 -16.50 30.33 10.70
C PRO A 485 -16.94 28.92 10.29
N ALA A 486 -16.53 27.88 11.03
CA ALA A 486 -17.17 26.57 10.90
C ALA A 486 -18.63 26.72 11.37
N LYS A 487 -19.60 26.29 10.55
CA LYS A 487 -21.02 26.27 10.95
C LYS A 487 -21.29 25.14 11.93
#